data_AF-A0AAN8ASD7-F1
#
_entry.id   AF-A0AAN8ASD7-F1
#
_cell.length_a   1.000
_cell.length_b   1.000
_cell.length_c   1.000
_cell.angle_alpha   90.00
_cell.angle_beta   90.00
_cell.angle_gamma   90.00
#
_symmetry.space_group_name_H-M   'P 1'
#
loop_
_entity.id
_entity.type
_entity.pdbx_description
1 polymer ?
#
loop_
_entity_poly.entity_id
_entity_poly.type
_entity_poly.pdbx_seq_one_letter_code
_entity_poly.pdbx_strand_id
1 'polypeptide(L)'
;MYEGKVYANQTAGMGLVQVKAEDPDADKNGQVKYSIEFGNDAGYFSIDENSGNIALAKTIPLEENVVLEFPLFITARDGGTISRSSSAQVNIRAPGDSKPQFLQKLFRGTVAEEQEPGVVILTVSR
;
A
#
# COMPACT_ATOMS: atom_id res chain seq x y z
N MET A 1 -14.14 -9.27 -2.37
CA MET A 1 -13.39 -8.18 -1.74
C MET A 1 -11.93 -8.39 -2.09
N TYR A 2 -11.26 -7.39 -2.68
CA TYR A 2 -9.87 -7.50 -3.10
C TYR A 2 -8.97 -6.82 -2.07
N GLU A 3 -7.82 -7.42 -1.77
CA GLU A 3 -6.84 -6.88 -0.84
C GLU A 3 -5.46 -6.87 -1.49
N GLY A 4 -4.76 -5.74 -1.38
CA GLY A 4 -3.43 -5.52 -1.92
C GLY A 4 -2.46 -5.08 -0.84
N LYS A 5 -1.18 -5.40 -1.03
CA LYS A 5 -0.09 -4.88 -0.20
C LYS A 5 0.93 -4.20 -1.07
N VAL A 6 1.35 -3.01 -0.65
CA VAL A 6 2.43 -2.24 -1.24
C VAL A 6 3.38 -1.86 -0.12
N TYR A 7 4.68 -1.92 -0.32
CA TYR A 7 5.59 -1.41 0.71
C TYR A 7 5.84 0.08 0.45
N ALA A 8 5.84 0.88 1.51
CA ALA A 8 6.23 2.27 1.39
C ALA A 8 7.69 2.37 0.90
N ASN A 9 7.99 3.41 0.12
CA ASN A 9 9.25 3.56 -0.62
C ASN A 9 9.48 2.58 -1.79
N GLN A 10 8.44 1.91 -2.30
CA GLN A 10 8.55 1.15 -3.55
C GLN A 10 8.59 2.05 -4.80
N THR A 11 9.27 1.55 -5.84
CA THR A 11 9.40 2.23 -7.13
C THR A 11 8.07 2.23 -7.88
N ALA A 12 7.76 3.35 -8.54
CA ALA A 12 6.62 3.44 -9.45
C ALA A 12 6.73 2.39 -10.58
N GLY A 13 5.58 1.87 -11.02
CA GLY A 13 5.45 0.84 -12.05
C GLY A 13 5.27 -0.59 -11.52
N MET A 14 5.37 -0.81 -10.19
CA MET A 14 5.13 -2.13 -9.62
C MET A 14 3.64 -2.47 -9.63
N GLY A 15 3.28 -3.60 -10.24
CA GLY A 15 1.92 -4.16 -10.19
C GLY A 15 1.58 -4.67 -8.79
N LEU A 16 0.40 -4.31 -8.29
CA LEU A 16 -0.04 -4.60 -6.93
C LEU A 16 -1.13 -5.68 -6.91
N VAL A 17 -2.23 -5.42 -7.62
CA VAL A 17 -3.42 -6.25 -7.64
C VAL A 17 -4.04 -6.17 -9.03
N GLN A 18 -4.54 -7.30 -9.53
CA GLN A 18 -5.36 -7.32 -10.74
C GLN A 18 -6.81 -7.56 -10.36
N VAL A 19 -7.71 -6.69 -10.83
CA VAL A 19 -9.15 -6.92 -10.75
C VAL A 19 -9.64 -7.53 -12.06
N LYS A 20 -10.61 -8.44 -11.96
CA LYS A 20 -11.25 -9.04 -13.12
C LYS A 20 -12.77 -8.97 -12.96
N ALA A 21 -13.44 -8.48 -14.00
CA ALA A 21 -14.88 -8.60 -14.18
C ALA A 21 -15.16 -9.81 -15.08
N GLU A 22 -16.18 -10.59 -14.73
CA GLU A 22 -16.65 -11.71 -15.55
C GLU A 22 -17.93 -11.26 -16.27
N ASP A 23 -17.89 -11.27 -17.60
CA ASP A 23 -19.05 -11.07 -18.44
C ASP A 23 -19.50 -12.44 -18.98
N PRO A 24 -20.71 -12.93 -18.66
CA PRO A 24 -21.21 -14.21 -19.16
C PRO A 24 -21.41 -14.24 -20.69
N ASP A 25 -21.41 -13.08 -21.37
CA ASP A 25 -21.48 -12.97 -22.84
C ASP A 25 -20.08 -12.85 -23.51
N ALA A 26 -19.02 -13.25 -22.80
CA ALA A 26 -17.60 -13.09 -23.18
C ALA A 26 -17.18 -13.62 -24.57
N ASP A 27 -18.00 -14.43 -25.24
CA ASP A 27 -17.74 -14.90 -26.61
C ASP A 27 -17.80 -13.77 -27.66
N LYS A 28 -18.23 -12.55 -27.30
CA LYS A 28 -18.33 -11.40 -28.21
C LYS A 28 -17.68 -10.14 -27.67
N ASN A 29 -16.34 -10.03 -27.75
CA ASN A 29 -15.64 -8.73 -27.67
C ASN A 29 -16.11 -7.81 -26.53
N GLY A 30 -16.38 -8.36 -25.35
CA GLY A 30 -16.71 -7.57 -24.16
C GLY A 30 -15.47 -6.78 -23.75
N GLN A 31 -15.23 -5.63 -24.39
CA GLN A 31 -14.19 -4.69 -23.98
C GLN A 31 -14.65 -4.06 -22.67
N VAL A 32 -14.33 -4.72 -21.57
CA VAL A 32 -14.55 -4.18 -20.23
C VAL A 32 -13.43 -3.18 -19.95
N LYS A 33 -13.83 -1.94 -19.69
CA LYS A 33 -12.91 -0.89 -19.27
C LYS A 33 -12.91 -0.74 -17.77
N TYR A 34 -11.72 -0.78 -17.18
CA TYR A 34 -11.51 -0.58 -15.74
C TYR A 34 -11.08 0.86 -15.45
N SER A 35 -11.59 1.40 -14.35
CA SER A 35 -11.30 2.77 -13.91
C SER A 35 -11.34 2.88 -12.38
N ILE A 36 -10.53 3.79 -11.82
CA ILE A 36 -10.57 4.12 -10.39
C ILE A 36 -11.51 5.32 -10.24
N GLU A 37 -12.66 5.13 -9.60
CA GLU A 37 -13.65 6.18 -9.38
C GLU A 37 -13.32 7.00 -8.12
N PHE A 38 -12.89 6.33 -7.05
CA PHE A 38 -12.61 6.98 -5.75
C PHE A 38 -11.40 6.38 -5.03
N GLY A 39 -10.82 7.15 -4.11
CA GLY A 39 -9.75 6.70 -3.22
C GLY A 39 -8.33 6.94 -3.74
N ASN A 40 -8.19 7.61 -4.89
CA ASN A 40 -6.90 7.88 -5.52
C ASN A 40 -6.63 9.38 -5.74
N ASP A 41 -7.13 10.24 -4.87
CA ASP A 41 -7.00 11.71 -4.99
C ASP A 41 -5.53 12.18 -5.02
N ALA A 42 -4.65 11.45 -4.32
CA ALA A 42 -3.22 11.71 -4.28
C ALA A 42 -2.44 11.15 -5.50
N GLY A 43 -3.11 10.39 -6.37
CA GLY A 43 -2.51 9.81 -7.58
C GLY A 43 -1.43 8.75 -7.31
N TYR A 44 -1.53 8.04 -6.18
CA TYR A 44 -0.57 6.97 -5.85
C TYR A 44 -0.73 5.74 -6.76
N PHE A 45 -1.93 5.50 -7.28
CA PHE A 45 -2.26 4.30 -8.03
C PHE A 45 -2.66 4.64 -9.46
N SER A 46 -2.45 3.67 -10.35
CA SER A 46 -2.94 3.66 -11.73
C SER A 46 -3.58 2.32 -12.00
N ILE A 47 -4.58 2.29 -12.88
CA ILE A 47 -5.19 1.05 -13.34
C ILE A 47 -5.06 0.98 -14.86
N ASP A 48 -4.65 -0.16 -15.37
CA ASP A 48 -4.70 -0.45 -16.80
C ASP A 48 -6.15 -0.73 -17.21
N GLU A 49 -6.67 0.08 -18.14
CA GLU A 49 -8.09 0.04 -18.52
C GLU A 49 -8.52 -1.29 -19.16
N ASN A 50 -7.59 -2.08 -19.72
CA ASN A 50 -7.91 -3.30 -20.46
C ASN A 50 -7.71 -4.56 -19.63
N SER A 51 -6.67 -4.59 -18.81
CA SER A 51 -6.28 -5.74 -17.99
C SER A 51 -6.77 -5.67 -16.55
N GLY A 52 -7.19 -4.49 -16.08
CA GLY A 52 -7.57 -4.27 -14.68
C GLY A 52 -6.39 -4.35 -13.70
N ASN A 53 -5.16 -4.24 -14.19
CA ASN A 53 -3.96 -4.28 -13.36
C ASN A 53 -3.76 -2.93 -12.67
N ILE A 54 -3.78 -2.94 -11.34
CA ILE A 54 -3.52 -1.78 -10.49
C ILE A 54 -2.03 -1.75 -10.17
N ALA A 55 -1.36 -0.68 -10.57
CA ALA A 55 0.05 -0.45 -10.34
C ALA A 55 0.30 0.83 -9.55
N LEU A 56 1.43 0.86 -8.85
CA LEU A 56 1.91 2.04 -8.13
C LEU A 56 2.35 3.12 -9.14
N ALA A 57 1.64 4.24 -9.22
CA ALA A 57 1.99 5.36 -10.09
C ALA A 57 3.02 6.30 -9.44
N LYS A 58 3.01 6.40 -8.11
CA LYS A 58 3.90 7.26 -7.33
C LYS A 58 4.35 6.58 -6.05
N THR A 59 5.58 6.83 -5.64
CA THR A 59 6.10 6.34 -4.36
C THR A 59 5.26 6.84 -3.19
N ILE A 60 4.83 5.90 -2.34
CA ILE A 60 4.16 6.20 -1.08
C ILE A 60 5.24 6.52 -0.03
N PRO A 61 5.13 7.64 0.70
CA PRO A 61 6.10 7.99 1.73
C PRO A 61 6.15 6.92 2.82
N LEU A 62 7.34 6.67 3.34
CA LEU A 62 7.55 5.79 4.48
C LEU A 62 7.14 6.51 5.76
N GLU A 63 6.13 5.98 6.43
CA GLU A 63 5.68 6.42 7.75
C GLU A 63 6.09 5.34 8.76
N GLU A 64 6.88 5.69 9.77
CA GLU A 64 7.36 4.73 10.76
C GLU A 64 6.26 4.35 11.75
N ASN A 65 6.08 3.05 12.02
CA ASN A 65 5.04 2.53 12.92
C ASN A 65 3.59 2.89 12.54
N VAL A 66 3.34 3.35 11.32
CA VAL A 66 2.00 3.67 10.80
C VAL A 66 1.65 2.73 9.66
N VAL A 67 0.44 2.19 9.66
CA VAL A 67 -0.11 1.47 8.51
C VAL A 67 -0.99 2.42 7.74
N LEU A 68 -0.61 2.72 6.50
CA LEU A 68 -1.45 3.50 5.60
C LEU A 68 -2.42 2.55 4.88
N GLU A 69 -3.69 2.94 4.83
CA GLU A 69 -4.73 2.20 4.10
C GLU A 69 -5.30 3.07 2.98
N PHE A 70 -5.43 2.48 1.80
CA PHE A 70 -5.94 3.12 0.60
C PHE A 70 -7.14 2.32 0.07
N PRO A 71 -8.38 2.70 0.46
CA PRO A 71 -9.59 2.09 -0.07
C PRO A 71 -9.87 2.64 -1.47
N LEU A 72 -9.62 1.84 -2.50
CA LEU A 72 -9.89 2.19 -3.90
C LEU A 72 -11.24 1.63 -4.33
N PHE A 73 -12.05 2.45 -5.01
CA PHE A 73 -13.28 2.00 -5.66
C PHE A 73 -13.04 1.88 -7.15
N ILE A 74 -13.08 0.65 -7.64
CA ILE A 74 -12.82 0.33 -9.04
C ILE A 74 -14.14 0.02 -9.72
N THR A 75 -14.35 0.61 -10.89
CA THR A 75 -15.51 0.33 -11.74
C THR A 75 -15.06 -0.31 -13.04
N ALA A 76 -15.72 -1.41 -13.39
CA ALA A 76 -15.60 -2.12 -14.64
C ALA A 76 -16.86 -1.85 -15.46
N ARG A 77 -16.71 -1.32 -16.67
CA ARG A 77 -17.82 -0.97 -17.55
C ARG A 77 -17.69 -1.69 -18.88
N ASP A 78 -18.76 -2.35 -19.32
CA ASP A 78 -18.79 -2.98 -20.63
C ASP A 78 -18.97 -1.95 -21.77
N GLY A 79 -18.56 -2.35 -22.98
CA GLY A 79 -18.72 -1.56 -24.21
C GLY A 79 -20.06 -1.79 -24.92
N GLY A 80 -21.05 -2.39 -24.26
CA GLY A 80 -22.34 -2.71 -24.86
C GLY A 80 -23.17 -1.46 -25.17
N THR A 81 -24.11 -1.56 -26.13
CA THR A 81 -25.06 -0.47 -26.46
C THR A 81 -25.87 -0.02 -25.24
N ILE A 82 -26.15 -0.94 -24.31
CA ILE A 82 -26.62 -0.65 -22.96
C ILE A 82 -25.48 -0.98 -22.02
N SER A 83 -24.72 0.02 -21.62
CA SER A 83 -23.52 -0.21 -20.84
C SER A 83 -23.87 -0.73 -19.43
N ARG A 84 -23.40 -1.92 -19.05
CA ARG A 84 -23.48 -2.39 -17.66
C ARG A 84 -22.17 -2.06 -16.95
N SER A 85 -22.28 -1.73 -15.67
CA SER A 85 -21.14 -1.43 -14.82
C SER A 85 -21.21 -2.23 -13.53
N SER A 86 -20.06 -2.70 -13.06
CA SER A 86 -19.88 -3.31 -11.75
C SER A 86 -18.78 -2.59 -11.00
N SER A 87 -18.94 -2.45 -9.69
CA SER A 87 -17.96 -1.77 -8.85
C SER A 87 -17.48 -2.69 -7.73
N ALA A 88 -16.19 -2.60 -7.42
CA ALA A 88 -15.56 -3.35 -6.35
C ALA A 88 -14.62 -2.45 -5.54
N GLN A 89 -14.61 -2.66 -4.22
CA GLN A 89 -13.64 -2.04 -3.34
C GLN A 89 -12.37 -2.90 -3.27
N VAL A 90 -11.22 -2.26 -3.47
CA VAL A 90 -9.87 -2.82 -3.32
C VAL A 90 -9.18 -2.07 -2.19
N ASN A 91 -8.82 -2.76 -1.11
CA ASN A 91 -8.08 -2.14 -0.03
C ASN A 91 -6.58 -2.43 -0.19
N ILE A 92 -5.78 -1.39 -0.42
CA ILE A 92 -4.32 -1.49 -0.48
C ILE A 92 -3.74 -1.02 0.85
N ARG A 93 -2.88 -1.84 1.45
CA ARG A 93 -2.18 -1.51 2.70
C ARG A 93 -0.70 -1.27 2.46
N ALA A 94 -0.20 -0.17 3.01
CA ALA A 94 1.23 0.10 3.12
C ALA A 94 1.67 0.02 4.58
N PRO A 95 2.21 -1.13 5.04
CA PRO A 95 2.76 -1.22 6.36
C PRO A 95 4.02 -0.34 6.43
N GLY A 96 4.07 0.50 7.47
CA GLY A 96 5.26 1.27 7.81
C GLY A 96 6.45 0.37 8.17
N ASP A 97 7.63 0.98 8.22
CA ASP A 97 8.81 0.28 8.72
C ASP A 97 8.63 -0.01 10.21
N SER A 98 8.89 -1.26 10.60
CA SER A 98 8.87 -1.72 11.98
C SER A 98 10.29 -1.93 12.54
N LYS A 99 11.28 -1.26 11.93
CA LYS A 99 12.64 -1.18 12.48
C LYS A 99 12.59 -0.84 13.96
N PRO A 100 13.30 -1.58 14.82
CA PRO A 100 13.37 -1.26 16.23
C PRO A 100 13.93 0.14 16.39
N GLN A 101 13.15 1.02 17.00
CA GLN A 101 13.55 2.37 17.34
C GLN A 101 13.78 2.46 18.84
N PHE A 102 14.90 3.06 19.23
CA PHE A 102 15.08 3.47 20.61
C PHE A 102 14.17 4.67 20.88
N LEU A 103 13.39 4.61 21.97
CA LEU A 103 12.47 5.67 22.37
C LEU A 103 13.15 7.02 22.66
N GLN A 104 14.45 7.01 22.96
CA GLN A 104 15.24 8.22 23.22
C GLN A 104 16.32 8.41 22.16
N LYS A 105 16.44 9.64 21.65
CA LYS A 105 17.54 10.04 20.75
C LYS A 105 18.88 10.17 21.45
N LEU A 106 18.88 10.30 22.78
CA LEU A 106 20.09 10.48 23.59
C LEU A 106 19.94 9.71 24.90
N PHE A 107 20.85 8.77 25.14
CA PHE A 107 21.01 8.10 26.43
C PHE A 107 22.25 8.68 27.12
N ARG A 108 22.11 9.09 28.38
CA ARG A 108 23.22 9.57 29.20
C ARG A 108 23.37 8.67 30.42
N GLY A 109 24.60 8.23 30.67
CA GLY A 109 24.98 7.45 31.83
C GLY A 109 26.24 8.07 32.43
N THR A 110 26.33 8.03 33.74
CA THR A 110 27.49 8.53 34.50
C THR A 110 27.98 7.42 35.41
N VAL A 111 29.30 7.28 35.53
CA VAL A 111 29.95 6.31 36.40
C VAL A 111 30.95 7.05 37.27
N ALA A 112 31.05 6.67 38.54
CA ALA A 112 32.06 7.21 39.44
C ALA A 112 33.43 6.57 39.13
N GLU A 113 34.50 7.34 39.30
CA GLU A 113 35.86 6.88 38.99
C GLU A 113 36.34 5.73 39.90
N GLU A 114 35.71 5.58 41.06
CA GLU A 114 36.06 4.57 42.08
C GLU A 114 35.34 3.22 41.87
N GLN A 115 34.68 3.00 40.73
CA GLN A 115 33.88 1.80 40.49
C GLN A 115 34.74 0.58 40.09
N GLU A 116 34.35 -0.58 40.61
CA GLU A 116 34.98 -1.85 40.27
C GLU A 116 34.71 -2.28 38.82
N PRO A 117 35.59 -3.09 38.21
CA PRO A 117 35.37 -3.63 36.88
C PRO A 117 34.07 -4.44 36.79
N GLY A 118 33.27 -4.19 35.74
CA GLY A 118 32.03 -4.92 35.46
C GLY A 118 30.74 -4.14 35.75
N VAL A 119 30.84 -2.87 36.18
CA VAL A 119 29.68 -2.02 36.43
C VAL A 119 28.95 -1.67 35.14
N VAL A 120 27.66 -2.02 35.07
CA VAL A 120 26.78 -1.68 33.96
C VAL A 120 26.30 -0.24 34.15
N ILE A 121 26.71 0.64 33.24
CA ILE A 121 26.42 2.09 33.30
C ILE A 121 25.05 2.41 32.70
N LEU A 122 24.70 1.71 31.62
CA LEU A 122 23.45 1.88 30.89
C LEU A 122 23.05 0.55 30.27
N THR A 123 21.79 0.16 30.49
CA THR A 123 21.14 -0.92 29.74
C THR A 123 20.12 -0.27 28.83
N VAL A 124 20.32 -0.38 27.53
CA VAL A 124 19.40 0.16 26.53
C VAL A 124 18.71 -1.00 25.83
N SER A 125 17.39 -1.03 25.89
CA SER A 125 16.55 -1.94 25.11
C SER A 125 15.70 -1.12 24.14
N ARG A 126 15.14 -1.79 23.12
CA ARG A 126 14.06 -1.25 22.29
C ARG A 126 12.90 -0.75 23.15
#